data_AF-A0AA40ES15-F1
#
_entry.id   AF-A0AA40ES15-F1
#
_cell.length_a   1.000
_cell.length_b   1.000
_cell.length_c   1.000
_cell.angle_alpha   90.00
_cell.angle_beta   90.00
_cell.angle_gamma   90.00
#
_symmetry.space_group_name_H-M   'P 1'
#
loop_
_entity.id
_entity.type
_entity.pdbx_description
1 polymer ?
#
loop_
_entity_poly.entity_id
_entity_poly.type
_entity_poly.pdbx_seq_one_letter_code
_entity_poly.pdbx_strand_id
1 'polypeptide(L)'
;HEALSYTWGDQTLTSTIEVLSDEDESSAKPVTEICITANCHAALKRLRSREADRIPWVDSICINQSVVSERNHQVNLMRRIYQTASRVIVYLDESCENSREVIPPSSHLQMPSMIMLFSNTGKA
;
A
#
# COMPACT_ATOMS: atom_id res chain seq x y z
N HIS A 1 -0.88 13.63 -3.40
CA HIS A 1 -0.24 12.34 -3.06
C HIS A 1 -1.13 11.21 -3.57
N GLU A 2 -0.56 10.12 -4.09
CA GLU A 2 -1.34 8.95 -4.54
C GLU A 2 -1.49 7.91 -3.41
N ALA A 3 -2.45 6.99 -3.51
CA ALA A 3 -2.58 5.87 -2.57
C ALA A 3 -2.70 4.55 -3.34
N LEU A 4 -2.07 3.49 -2.84
CA LEU A 4 -2.16 2.14 -3.39
C LEU A 4 -3.07 1.28 -2.53
N SER A 5 -4.04 0.63 -3.17
CA SER A 5 -4.87 -0.41 -2.58
C SER A 5 -4.60 -1.73 -3.30
N TYR A 6 -4.26 -2.76 -2.53
CA TYR A 6 -3.96 -4.09 -3.05
C TYR A 6 -4.41 -5.14 -2.03
N THR A 7 -4.62 -6.37 -2.46
CA THR A 7 -5.00 -7.47 -1.57
C THR A 7 -3.80 -7.86 -0.69
N TRP A 8 -3.99 -8.15 0.58
CA TRP A 8 -2.83 -8.48 1.44
C TRP A 8 -2.24 -9.86 1.14
N GLY A 9 -3.06 -10.81 0.65
CA GLY A 9 -2.62 -12.12 0.22
C GLY A 9 -1.83 -12.89 1.30
N ASP A 10 -0.84 -13.65 0.87
CA ASP A 10 0.18 -14.23 1.76
C ASP A 10 1.03 -13.10 2.38
N GLN A 11 1.07 -13.07 3.70
CA GLN A 11 1.79 -12.06 4.49
C GLN A 11 3.26 -12.41 4.70
N THR A 12 3.74 -13.51 4.13
CA THR A 12 5.16 -13.86 4.15
C THR A 12 5.97 -12.80 3.42
N LEU A 13 6.98 -12.25 4.11
CA LEU A 13 7.88 -11.24 3.55
C LEU A 13 8.93 -11.94 2.69
N THR A 14 8.66 -12.05 1.39
CA THR A 14 9.48 -12.79 0.44
C THR A 14 10.24 -11.90 -0.55
N SER A 15 10.08 -10.58 -0.46
CA SER A 15 10.65 -9.63 -1.42
C SER A 15 11.24 -8.44 -0.69
N THR A 16 12.28 -7.85 -1.28
CA THR A 16 12.98 -6.70 -0.71
C THR A 16 12.88 -5.51 -1.67
N ILE A 17 12.65 -4.32 -1.11
CA ILE A 17 12.76 -3.06 -1.82
C ILE A 17 13.85 -2.20 -1.18
N GLU A 18 14.49 -1.40 -2.01
CA GLU A 18 15.47 -0.40 -1.60
C GLU A 18 14.77 0.96 -1.51
N VAL A 19 14.93 1.62 -0.36
CA VAL A 19 14.47 2.98 -0.11
C VAL A 19 15.71 3.88 -0.14
N LEU A 20 15.70 4.82 -1.08
CA LEU A 20 16.72 5.85 -1.21
C LEU A 20 16.31 7.04 -0.34
N SER A 21 17.20 7.51 0.53
CA SER A 21 16.99 8.78 1.21
C SER A 21 17.34 9.95 0.29
N ASP A 22 16.56 11.02 0.38
CA ASP A 22 16.88 12.31 -0.24
C ASP A 22 17.86 13.15 0.60
N GLU A 23 18.35 12.61 1.72
CA GLU A 23 19.30 13.28 2.60
C GLU A 23 20.70 13.34 1.96
N ASP A 24 21.20 14.57 1.80
CA ASP A 24 22.52 15.03 1.36
C ASP A 24 23.02 14.63 -0.05
N GLU A 25 23.38 15.66 -0.84
CA GLU A 25 24.05 15.57 -2.17
C GLU A 25 25.53 15.11 -2.07
N SER A 26 26.05 14.86 -0.86
CA SER A 26 27.46 14.59 -0.62
C SER A 26 27.72 13.13 -0.25
N SER A 27 28.26 12.37 -1.20
CA SER A 27 28.91 11.05 -1.08
C SER A 27 28.07 9.91 -0.47
N ALA A 28 27.74 8.94 -1.32
CA ALA A 28 27.09 7.64 -1.02
C ALA A 28 25.77 7.75 -0.23
N LYS A 29 24.64 7.85 -0.96
CA LYS A 29 23.29 7.83 -0.37
C LYS A 29 23.08 6.53 0.42
N PRO A 30 22.65 6.59 1.69
CA PRO A 30 22.33 5.39 2.44
C PRO A 30 21.11 4.72 1.81
N VAL A 31 21.27 3.44 1.47
CA VAL A 31 20.18 2.59 0.98
C VAL A 31 19.60 1.85 2.18
N THR A 32 18.30 2.01 2.41
CA THR A 32 17.58 1.23 3.42
C THR A 32 16.80 0.11 2.74
N GLU A 33 17.01 -1.13 3.14
CA GLU A 33 16.24 -2.26 2.63
C GLU A 33 15.01 -2.52 3.50
N ILE A 34 13.86 -2.74 2.85
CA ILE A 34 12.61 -3.10 3.52
C ILE A 34 12.08 -4.39 2.90
N CYS A 35 11.78 -5.36 3.76
CA CYS A 35 11.11 -6.59 3.36
C CYS A 35 9.60 -6.36 3.23
N ILE A 36 9.01 -6.77 2.10
CA ILE A 36 7.60 -6.64 1.77
C ILE A 36 7.04 -7.97 1.27
N THR A 37 5.71 -8.07 1.23
CA THR A 37 5.02 -9.24 0.67
C THR A 37 5.18 -9.29 -0.86
N ALA A 38 5.10 -10.48 -1.43
CA ALA A 38 5.15 -10.68 -2.89
C ALA A 38 4.11 -9.83 -3.63
N ASN A 39 2.89 -9.72 -3.07
CA ASN A 39 1.81 -8.97 -3.71
C ASN A 39 2.06 -7.44 -3.69
N CYS A 40 2.58 -6.92 -2.58
CA CYS A 40 3.01 -5.52 -2.50
C CYS A 40 4.11 -5.23 -3.53
N HIS A 41 5.09 -6.14 -3.63
CA HIS A 41 6.17 -6.01 -4.60
C HIS A 41 5.66 -6.03 -6.05
N ALA A 42 4.74 -6.94 -6.40
CA ALA A 42 4.12 -7.00 -7.71
C ALA A 42 3.34 -5.72 -8.05
N ALA A 43 2.53 -5.24 -7.11
CA ALA A 43 1.79 -3.98 -7.25
C ALA A 43 2.72 -2.79 -7.49
N LEU A 44 3.76 -2.63 -6.67
CA LEU A 44 4.77 -1.57 -6.82
C LEU A 44 5.51 -1.68 -8.16
N LYS A 45 5.91 -2.89 -8.57
CA LYS A 45 6.56 -3.13 -9.85
C LYS A 45 5.67 -2.72 -11.02
N ARG A 46 4.35 -2.98 -10.95
CA ARG A 46 3.38 -2.60 -11.98
C ARG A 46 3.14 -1.09 -12.05
N LEU A 47 3.27 -0.41 -10.91
CA LEU A 47 3.11 1.03 -10.79
C LEU A 47 4.29 1.84 -11.33
N ARG A 48 5.49 1.23 -11.40
CA ARG A 48 6.69 1.88 -11.92
C ARG A 48 6.44 2.37 -13.35
N SER A 49 6.71 3.65 -13.58
CA SER A 49 6.69 4.28 -14.91
C SER A 49 8.11 4.69 -15.30
N ARG A 50 8.43 4.66 -16.59
CA ARG A 50 9.68 5.23 -17.12
C ARG A 50 9.59 6.73 -17.35
N GLU A 51 8.38 7.28 -17.33
CA GLU A 51 8.10 8.66 -17.73
C GLU A 51 8.01 9.62 -16.54
N ALA A 52 7.67 9.11 -15.35
CA ALA A 52 7.51 9.92 -14.16
C ALA A 52 7.74 9.11 -12.89
N ASP A 53 8.41 9.74 -11.92
CA ASP A 53 8.52 9.22 -10.56
C ASP A 53 7.16 9.23 -9.87
N ARG A 54 6.90 8.18 -9.09
CA ARG A 54 5.64 8.02 -8.36
C ARG A 54 5.93 7.65 -6.93
N ILE A 55 5.27 8.36 -6.03
CA ILE A 55 5.38 8.17 -4.58
C ILE A 55 3.99 7.84 -4.05
N PRO A 56 3.49 6.59 -4.24
CA PRO A 56 2.22 6.17 -3.69
C PRO A 56 2.34 5.90 -2.19
N TRP A 57 1.29 6.20 -1.45
CA TRP A 57 1.16 5.76 -0.06
C TRP A 57 0.84 4.28 -0.06
N VAL A 58 1.60 3.48 0.70
CA VAL A 58 1.40 2.04 0.84
C VAL A 58 1.33 1.72 2.33
N ASP A 59 0.18 1.24 2.81
CA ASP A 59 -0.06 0.98 4.23
C ASP A 59 0.98 0.04 4.87
N SER A 60 1.37 -1.04 4.20
CA SER A 60 2.36 -2.00 4.70
C SER A 60 3.77 -1.42 4.86
N ILE A 61 4.09 -0.32 4.18
CA ILE A 61 5.39 0.35 4.24
C ILE A 61 5.33 1.58 5.15
N CYS A 62 4.27 2.38 5.03
CA CYS A 62 4.15 3.66 5.72
C CYS A 62 3.64 3.54 7.17
N ILE A 63 3.06 2.40 7.54
CA ILE A 63 2.59 2.13 8.90
C ILE A 63 3.52 1.12 9.53
N ASN A 64 4.04 1.40 10.72
CA ASN A 64 4.79 0.39 11.44
C ASN A 64 3.82 -0.61 12.09
N GLN A 65 3.75 -1.77 11.44
CA GLN A 65 2.81 -2.86 11.75
C GLN A 65 3.08 -3.54 13.10
N SER A 66 4.27 -3.34 13.68
CA SER A 66 4.67 -3.98 14.94
C SER A 66 4.06 -3.30 16.18
N VAL A 67 3.68 -2.03 16.07
CA VAL A 67 3.16 -1.24 17.19
C VAL A 67 1.65 -1.06 17.06
N VAL A 68 0.90 -1.83 17.85
CA VAL A 68 -0.57 -1.88 17.77
C VAL A 68 -1.23 -0.51 17.97
N SER A 69 -0.71 0.31 18.90
CA SER A 69 -1.27 1.66 19.17
C SER A 69 -1.11 2.60 17.96
N GLU A 70 0.05 2.59 17.32
CA GLU A 70 0.31 3.34 16.10
C GLU A 70 -0.54 2.81 14.95
N ARG A 71 -0.56 1.49 14.74
CA ARG A 71 -1.39 0.86 13.71
C ARG A 71 -2.85 1.29 13.83
N ASN A 72 -3.41 1.24 15.04
CA ASN A 72 -4.79 1.68 15.29
C ASN A 72 -4.98 3.18 15.00
N HIS A 73 -4.00 4.01 15.36
CA HIS A 73 -4.03 5.43 15.04
C HIS A 73 -4.00 5.68 13.53
N GLN A 74 -3.08 5.05 12.81
CA GLN A 74 -2.93 5.19 11.36
C GLN A 74 -4.14 4.65 10.59
N VAL A 75 -4.73 3.55 11.05
CA VAL A 75 -5.98 2.99 10.51
C VAL A 75 -7.13 3.99 10.62
N ASN A 76 -7.24 4.73 11.72
CA ASN A 76 -8.23 5.80 11.84
C ASN A 76 -7.99 6.95 10.84
N LEU A 77 -6.73 7.18 10.47
CA LEU A 77 -6.34 8.18 9.47
C LEU A 77 -6.50 7.70 8.02
N MET A 78 -6.56 6.39 7.76
CA MET A 78 -6.66 5.83 6.40
C MET A 78 -7.79 6.47 5.61
N ARG A 79 -8.98 6.64 6.22
CA ARG A 79 -10.12 7.31 5.56
C ARG A 79 -9.72 8.67 4.97
N ARG A 80 -9.00 9.48 5.75
CA ARG A 80 -8.54 10.81 5.33
C ARG A 80 -7.46 10.70 4.25
N ILE A 81 -6.52 9.77 4.37
CA ILE A 81 -5.46 9.54 3.37
C ILE A 81 -6.08 9.19 2.01
N TYR A 82 -7.00 8.23 1.98
CA TYR A 82 -7.69 7.84 0.74
C TYR A 82 -8.59 8.96 0.18
N GLN A 83 -9.30 9.71 1.04
CA GLN A 83 -10.14 10.83 0.61
C GLN A 83 -9.35 12.01 0.04
N THR A 84 -8.14 12.26 0.54
CA THR A 84 -7.29 13.38 0.12
C THR A 84 -6.28 12.99 -0.96
N ALA A 85 -6.21 11.70 -1.32
CA ALA A 85 -5.35 11.24 -2.39
C ALA A 85 -5.83 11.81 -3.73
N SER A 86 -4.88 12.28 -4.55
CA SER A 86 -5.18 12.76 -5.91
C SER A 86 -5.68 11.64 -6.82
N ARG A 87 -5.28 10.41 -6.51
CA ARG A 87 -5.78 9.18 -7.13
C ARG A 87 -5.54 8.00 -6.19
N VAL A 88 -6.48 7.07 -6.18
CA VAL A 88 -6.34 5.75 -5.56
C VAL A 88 -6.11 4.74 -6.67
N ILE A 89 -5.05 3.94 -6.56
CA ILE A 89 -4.71 2.93 -7.55
C ILE A 89 -5.03 1.57 -6.94
N VAL A 90 -5.90 0.82 -7.61
CA VAL A 90 -6.31 -0.52 -7.16
C VAL A 90 -5.53 -1.54 -7.96
N TYR A 91 -4.80 -2.40 -7.27
CA TYR A 91 -4.13 -3.56 -7.84
C TYR A 91 -4.89 -4.82 -7.43
N LEU A 92 -5.54 -5.42 -8.42
CA LEU A 92 -6.13 -6.75 -8.34
C LEU A 92 -5.10 -7.65 -8.99
N ASP A 93 -4.51 -8.55 -8.19
CA ASP A 93 -3.52 -9.59 -8.51
C ASP A 93 -3.41 -10.02 -9.98
N GLU A 94 -2.26 -10.56 -10.42
CA GLU A 94 -2.01 -10.94 -11.83
C GLU A 94 -3.08 -11.89 -12.41
N SER A 95 -3.75 -12.66 -11.56
CA SER A 95 -4.89 -13.52 -11.93
C SER A 95 -6.14 -12.76 -12.42
N CYS A 96 -6.23 -11.45 -12.20
CA CYS A 96 -7.38 -10.60 -12.53
C CYS A 96 -7.29 -9.89 -13.89
N GLU A 97 -6.40 -10.31 -14.80
CA GLU A 97 -6.20 -9.68 -16.12
C GLU A 97 -7.48 -9.59 -17.00
N ASN A 98 -8.57 -10.25 -16.62
CA ASN A 98 -9.82 -10.30 -17.38
C ASN A 98 -10.95 -9.33 -16.96
N SER A 99 -10.78 -8.50 -15.94
CA SER A 99 -11.87 -7.61 -15.48
C SER A 99 -11.44 -6.15 -15.40
N ARG A 100 -11.40 -5.47 -16.55
CA ARG A 100 -11.31 -4.00 -16.62
C ARG A 100 -12.65 -3.37 -16.23
N GLU A 101 -12.97 -3.36 -14.95
CA GLU A 101 -14.03 -2.50 -14.42
C GLU A 101 -13.41 -1.17 -13.96
N VAL A 102 -13.66 -0.11 -14.74
CA VAL A 102 -13.39 1.26 -14.33
C VAL A 102 -14.52 1.66 -13.40
N ILE A 103 -14.25 1.67 -12.09
CA ILE A 103 -15.23 2.09 -11.07
C ILE A 103 -15.26 3.62 -11.05
N PRO A 104 -16.39 4.28 -11.43
CA PRO A 104 -16.49 5.72 -11.36
C PRO A 104 -16.52 6.21 -9.90
N PRO A 105 -15.99 7.41 -9.60
CA PRO A 105 -15.82 7.91 -8.22
C PRO A 105 -17.13 8.25 -7.49
N SER A 106 -18.30 7.89 -8.01
CA SER A 106 -19.58 8.36 -7.49
C SER A 106 -20.75 7.43 -7.82
N SER A 107 -20.71 6.20 -7.31
CA SER A 107 -21.95 5.43 -7.13
C SER A 107 -21.69 4.34 -6.11
N HIS A 108 -21.97 4.66 -4.84
CA HIS A 108 -22.39 3.72 -3.81
C HIS A 108 -21.72 2.34 -3.88
N LEU A 109 -20.38 2.31 -3.89
CA LEU A 109 -19.67 1.08 -3.66
C LEU A 109 -19.89 0.75 -2.18
N GLN A 110 -20.74 -0.24 -1.92
CA GLN A 110 -20.49 -1.14 -0.81
C GLN A 110 -19.12 -1.73 -1.11
N MET A 111 -18.06 -1.00 -0.72
CA MET A 111 -16.69 -1.48 -0.71
C MET A 111 -16.78 -2.88 -0.11
N PRO A 112 -16.45 -3.96 -0.84
CA PRO A 112 -16.42 -5.28 -0.22
C PRO A 112 -15.55 -5.11 0.99
N SER A 113 -16.18 -5.33 2.14
CA SER A 113 -15.74 -4.95 3.46
C SER A 113 -14.23 -4.91 3.50
N MET A 114 -13.67 -3.71 3.65
CA MET A 114 -12.73 -3.53 4.73
C MET A 114 -11.72 -4.69 4.79
N ILE A 115 -10.61 -4.59 4.05
CA ILE A 115 -9.37 -5.24 4.48
C ILE A 115 -8.89 -4.51 5.76
N MET A 116 -9.74 -4.45 6.78
CA MET A 116 -9.32 -4.55 8.15
C MET A 116 -9.42 -6.03 8.47
N LEU A 117 -8.35 -6.77 8.20
CA LEU A 117 -8.07 -7.96 9.00
C LEU A 117 -7.55 -7.49 10.37
N PHE A 118 -8.39 -6.78 11.13
CA PHE A 118 -8.34 -6.91 12.57
C PHE A 118 -9.27 -8.06 12.89
N SER A 119 -8.73 -9.28 12.81
CA SER A 119 -9.33 -10.41 13.49
C SER A 119 -9.25 -10.11 14.99
N ASN A 120 -10.28 -9.45 15.50
CA ASN A 120 -10.55 -9.41 16.93
C ASN A 120 -11.14 -10.77 17.31
N THR A 121 -10.29 -11.79 17.41
CA THR A 121 -10.63 -12.93 18.27
C THR A 121 -10.37 -12.48 19.70
N GLY A 122 -11.31 -11.71 20.24
CA GLY A 122 -11.53 -11.64 21.67
C GLY A 122 -11.85 -13.05 22.15
N LYS A 123 -10.86 -13.71 22.74
CA LYS A 123 -11.14 -14.74 23.72
C LYS A 123 -11.29 -14.03 25.06
N ALA A 124 -12.53 -14.02 25.54
CA ALA A 124 -12.86 -13.89 26.96
C ALA A 124 -12.20 -15.01 27.77
#